data_AF-A0A385NHU0-F1
#
_entry.id   AF-A0A385NHU0-F1
#
_cell.length_a   1.000
_cell.length_b   1.000
_cell.length_c   1.000
_cell.angle_alpha   90.00
_cell.angle_beta   90.00
_cell.angle_gamma   90.00
#
_symmetry.space_group_name_H-M   'P 1'
#
loop_
_entity.id
_entity.type
_entity.pdbx_description
1 polymer ?
#
loop_
_entity_poly.entity_id
_entity_poly.type
_entity_poly.pdbx_seq_one_letter_code
_entity_poly.pdbx_strand_id
1 'polypeptide(L)'
;WAKYPIAVTQFKDIEEMSTSIYAQNDPWEPVVDFERFLKNNESIIDKDLVVWVTMGVIHIPHTEDVPSTTTAGNQYKLFILPYNYFTECP
;
A
#
# COMPACT_ATOMS: atom_id res chain seq x y z
N TRP A 1 -6.51 4.44 1.72
CA TRP A 1 -5.15 4.16 1.21
C TRP A 1 -5.07 4.17 -0.32
N ALA A 2 -6.02 3.58 -1.07
CA ALA A 2 -5.93 3.43 -2.54
C ALA A 2 -5.77 4.72 -3.38
N LYS A 3 -5.98 5.92 -2.80
CA LYS A 3 -5.70 7.22 -3.46
C LYS A 3 -4.20 7.46 -3.70
N TYR A 4 -3.33 6.77 -2.96
CA TYR A 4 -1.89 7.01 -2.94
C TYR A 4 -1.15 5.77 -3.45
N PRO A 5 -0.41 5.84 -4.58
CA PRO A 5 0.46 4.76 -5.02
C PRO A 5 1.54 4.45 -3.97
N ILE A 6 2.09 5.50 -3.34
CA ILE A 6 3.01 5.44 -2.21
C ILE A 6 2.59 6.52 -1.21
N ALA A 7 2.59 6.20 0.07
CA ALA A 7 2.47 7.15 1.17
C ALA A 7 3.49 6.80 2.26
N VAL A 8 3.97 7.82 2.99
CA VAL A 8 4.94 7.65 4.08
C VAL A 8 4.37 8.31 5.33
N THR A 9 4.37 7.59 6.45
CA THR A 9 3.91 8.09 7.76
C THR A 9 4.98 7.82 8.81
N GLN A 10 4.92 8.56 9.92
CA GLN A 10 5.67 8.19 11.12
C GLN A 10 5.04 6.93 11.74
N PHE A 11 5.85 6.01 12.26
CA PHE A 11 5.36 4.84 12.97
C PHE A 11 4.58 5.21 14.25
N LYS A 12 3.44 4.54 14.47
CA LYS A 12 2.64 4.62 15.70
C LYS A 12 1.94 3.29 15.98
N ASP A 13 1.91 2.89 17.25
CA ASP A 13 1.23 1.66 17.70
C ASP A 13 -0.29 1.65 17.42
N ILE A 14 -0.90 2.82 17.19
CA ILE A 14 -2.34 2.95 16.87
C ILE A 14 -2.63 2.97 15.37
N GLU A 15 -1.60 2.97 14.50
CA GLU A 15 -1.71 3.04 13.03
C GLU A 15 -1.14 1.78 12.36
N GLU A 16 -1.25 0.61 13.02
CA GLU A 16 -0.67 -0.66 12.55
C GLU A 16 -1.26 -1.18 11.24
N MET A 17 -2.54 -0.90 10.97
CA MET A 17 -3.27 -1.41 9.81
C MET A 17 -3.87 -0.27 9.00
N SER A 18 -3.91 -0.42 7.68
CA SER A 18 -4.52 0.55 6.77
C SER A 18 -6.04 0.36 6.59
N THR A 19 -6.61 -0.72 7.13
CA THR A 19 -8.03 -1.10 7.05
C THR A 19 -8.42 -1.96 8.25
N SER A 20 -9.67 -2.40 8.31
CA SER A 20 -10.15 -3.39 9.28
C SER A 20 -11.09 -4.40 8.62
N ILE A 21 -11.36 -5.51 9.30
CA ILE A 21 -12.37 -6.51 8.86
C ILE A 21 -13.80 -5.94 8.79
N TYR A 22 -14.06 -4.82 9.46
CA TYR A 22 -15.38 -4.19 9.55
C TYR A 22 -15.63 -3.18 8.41
N ALA A 23 -14.58 -2.71 7.74
CA ALA A 23 -14.68 -1.69 6.69
C ALA A 23 -15.55 -2.10 5.50
N GLN A 24 -15.74 -3.41 5.29
CA GLN A 24 -16.61 -3.94 4.23
C GLN A 24 -18.10 -3.70 4.51
N ASN A 25 -18.50 -3.78 5.78
CA ASN A 25 -19.91 -3.72 6.16
C ASN A 25 -20.36 -2.29 6.50
N ASP A 26 -19.44 -1.43 6.94
CA ASP A 26 -19.65 0.01 7.08
C ASP A 26 -18.48 0.80 6.45
N PRO A 27 -18.51 1.01 5.13
CA PRO A 27 -17.48 1.78 4.44
C PRO A 27 -17.65 3.31 4.58
N TRP A 28 -18.82 3.79 5.06
CA TRP A 28 -19.06 5.23 5.21
C TRP A 28 -18.47 5.78 6.51
N GLU A 29 -18.47 4.97 7.57
CA GLU A 29 -17.81 5.26 8.83
C GLU A 29 -16.86 4.11 9.24
N PRO A 30 -15.75 3.93 8.50
CA PRO A 30 -14.84 2.81 8.76
C PRO A 30 -14.09 3.01 10.09
N VAL A 31 -13.90 1.91 10.82
CA VAL A 31 -13.11 1.88 12.07
C VAL A 31 -11.68 2.41 11.85
N VAL A 32 -11.11 2.16 10.67
CA VAL A 32 -9.78 2.63 10.27
C VAL A 32 -9.92 3.48 9.01
N ASP A 33 -9.64 4.77 9.14
CA ASP A 33 -9.57 5.73 8.03
C ASP A 33 -8.11 6.14 7.79
N PHE A 34 -7.49 5.49 6.81
CA PHE A 34 -6.08 5.72 6.44
C PHE A 34 -5.74 7.18 6.15
N GLU A 35 -6.69 7.97 5.63
CA GLU A 35 -6.40 9.38 5.30
C GLU A 35 -6.07 10.20 6.56
N ARG A 36 -6.54 9.77 7.74
CA ARG A 36 -6.23 10.41 9.02
C ARG A 36 -4.75 10.33 9.39
N PHE A 37 -4.04 9.28 8.96
CA PHE A 37 -2.61 9.11 9.25
C PHE A 37 -1.78 10.24 8.61
N LEU A 38 -2.27 10.82 7.51
CA LEU A 38 -1.59 11.88 6.76
C LEU A 38 -2.06 13.30 7.14
N LYS A 39 -3.27 13.44 7.70
CA LYS A 39 -3.88 14.76 7.98
C LYS A 39 -3.15 15.58 9.03
N ASN A 40 -2.43 14.93 9.94
CA ASN A 40 -1.65 15.59 10.98
C ASN A 40 -0.36 16.26 10.45
N ASN A 41 0.04 15.95 9.22
CA ASN A 41 1.25 16.46 8.56
C ASN A 41 2.50 16.40 9.46
N GLU A 42 2.68 15.27 10.15
CA GLU A 42 3.84 15.05 11.01
C GLU A 42 5.16 15.08 10.23
N SER A 43 6.23 15.52 10.89
CA SER A 43 7.56 15.53 10.29
C SER A 43 8.07 14.11 10.08
N ILE A 44 8.56 13.83 8.87
CA ILE A 44 9.18 12.55 8.48
C ILE A 44 10.72 12.59 8.52
N ILE A 45 11.31 13.68 9.01
CA ILE A 45 12.77 13.85 9.08
C ILE A 45 13.32 13.09 10.30
N ASP A 46 14.24 12.17 10.06
CA ASP A 46 14.93 11.35 11.09
C ASP A 46 13.96 10.68 12.07
N LYS A 47 12.91 10.05 11.52
CA LYS A 47 11.90 9.29 12.28
C LYS A 47 11.92 7.82 11.93
N ASP A 48 11.23 7.04 12.76
CA ASP A 48 10.77 5.72 12.38
C ASP A 48 9.62 5.87 11.37
N LEU A 49 9.80 5.30 10.18
CA LEU A 49 8.94 5.53 9.02
C LEU A 49 8.28 4.23 8.56
N VAL A 50 7.00 4.35 8.21
CA VAL A 50 6.24 3.29 7.54
C VAL A 50 5.96 3.71 6.11
N VAL A 51 6.31 2.85 5.15
CA VAL A 51 6.01 3.05 3.73
C VAL A 51 4.81 2.18 3.34
N TRP A 52 3.75 2.83 2.89
CA TRP A 52 2.51 2.21 2.42
C TRP A 52 2.50 2.21 0.89
N VAL A 53 2.33 1.04 0.27
CA VAL A 53 2.34 0.89 -1.19
C VAL A 53 1.01 0.34 -1.68
N THR A 54 0.38 1.03 -2.63
CA THR A 54 -0.83 0.57 -3.33
C THR A 54 -0.46 0.04 -4.70
N MET A 55 -0.89 -1.17 -5.02
CA MET A 55 -0.72 -1.80 -6.34
C MET A 55 -2.06 -2.32 -6.82
N GLY A 56 -2.32 -2.21 -8.13
CA GLY A 56 -3.55 -2.70 -8.72
C GLY A 56 -3.52 -2.63 -10.25
N VAL A 57 -4.62 -3.07 -10.86
CA VAL A 57 -4.85 -3.03 -12.30
C VAL A 57 -6.28 -2.61 -12.58
N ILE A 58 -6.50 -2.06 -13.77
CA ILE A 58 -7.83 -2.03 -14.37
C ILE A 58 -7.97 -3.33 -15.16
N HIS A 59 -8.78 -4.27 -14.66
CA HIS A 59 -9.04 -5.54 -15.34
C HIS A 59 -10.33 -5.42 -16.16
N ILE A 60 -10.21 -5.41 -17.48
CA ILE A 60 -11.34 -5.56 -18.40
C ILE A 60 -11.38 -7.03 -18.82
N PRO A 61 -12.35 -7.82 -18.35
CA PRO A 61 -12.38 -9.25 -18.65
C PRO A 61 -12.50 -9.53 -20.14
N HIS A 62 -11.81 -10.57 -20.61
CA HIS A 62 -11.86 -11.02 -21.99
C HIS A 62 -11.93 -12.56 -22.08
N THR A 63 -12.06 -13.10 -23.30
CA THR A 63 -12.36 -14.53 -23.52
C THR A 63 -11.33 -15.49 -22.92
N GLU A 64 -10.08 -15.05 -22.85
CA GLU A 64 -8.95 -15.80 -22.31
C GLU A 64 -8.98 -15.87 -20.76
N ASP A 65 -9.87 -15.13 -20.09
CA ASP A 65 -10.12 -15.25 -18.64
C ASP A 65 -11.04 -16.43 -18.28
N VAL A 66 -11.53 -17.20 -19.26
CA VAL A 66 -12.39 -18.38 -19.03
C VAL A 66 -11.55 -19.67 -19.11
N PRO A 67 -11.65 -20.60 -18.13
CA PRO A 67 -12.53 -20.61 -16.95
C PRO A 67 -11.96 -19.83 -15.75
N SER A 68 -10.74 -19.33 -15.85
CA SER A 68 -10.07 -18.56 -14.80
C SER A 68 -9.08 -17.59 -15.42
N THR A 69 -8.97 -16.40 -14.83
CA THR A 69 -7.91 -15.45 -15.16
C THR A 69 -6.53 -16.07 -14.99
N THR A 70 -5.68 -15.86 -15.99
CA THR A 70 -4.30 -16.35 -16.01
C THR A 70 -3.40 -15.46 -15.15
N THR A 71 -2.38 -16.07 -14.52
CA THR A 71 -1.35 -15.33 -13.78
C THR A 71 -0.29 -14.70 -14.68
N ALA A 72 -0.11 -15.20 -15.92
CA ALA A 72 0.79 -14.60 -16.89
C ALA A 72 0.22 -13.25 -17.35
N GLY A 73 1.02 -12.19 -17.23
CA GLY A 73 0.60 -10.81 -17.51
C GLY A 73 -0.11 -10.10 -16.34
N ASN A 74 -0.67 -10.83 -15.38
CA ASN A 74 -1.35 -10.28 -14.19
C ASN A 74 -0.46 -10.32 -12.95
N GLN A 75 0.73 -9.71 -13.04
CA GLN A 75 1.72 -9.66 -11.96
C GLN A 75 1.99 -8.23 -11.51
N TYR A 76 2.11 -8.04 -10.19
CA TYR A 76 2.50 -6.78 -9.58
C TYR A 76 3.81 -6.98 -8.84
N LYS A 77 4.81 -6.13 -9.09
CA LYS A 77 6.13 -6.23 -8.47
C LYS A 77 6.52 -4.92 -7.78
N LEU A 78 6.98 -5.03 -6.53
CA LEU A 78 7.70 -4.00 -5.80
C LEU A 78 9.14 -4.47 -5.64
N PHE A 79 10.10 -3.58 -5.90
CA PHE A 79 11.51 -3.85 -5.69
C PHE A 79 12.03 -2.89 -4.63
N ILE A 80 12.64 -3.45 -3.58
CA ILE A 80 13.40 -2.70 -2.58
C ILE A 80 14.86 -3.07 -2.81
N LEU A 81 15.62 -2.10 -3.33
CA LEU A 81 16.99 -2.31 -3.78
C LEU A 81 17.91 -1.40 -2.95
N PRO A 82 19.11 -1.86 -2.60
CA PRO A 82 20.07 -1.03 -1.89
C PRO A 82 20.48 0.16 -2.75
N TYR A 83 20.44 1.36 -2.17
CA TYR A 83 20.95 2.58 -2.80
C TYR A 83 21.97 3.23 -1.86
N ASN A 84 23.25 3.13 -2.20
CA ASN A 84 24.39 3.53 -1.35
C ASN A 84 24.40 2.87 0.05
N TYR A 85 23.80 1.69 0.18
CA TYR A 85 23.79 0.95 1.44
C TYR A 85 25.08 0.14 1.63
N PHE A 86 25.66 -0.38 0.55
CA PHE A 86 26.93 -1.12 0.54
C PHE A 86 28.02 -0.29 -0.16
N THR A 87 29.28 -0.56 0.17
CA THR A 87 30.45 0.10 -0.45
C THR A 87 30.81 -0.45 -1.82
N GLU A 88 30.33 -1.64 -2.15
CA GLU A 88 30.54 -2.34 -3.42
C GLU A 88 29.31 -3.19 -3.78
N CYS A 89 29.37 -3.92 -4.90
CA CYS A 89 28.33 -4.89 -5.22
C CYS A 89 28.29 -5.95 -4.12
N PRO A 90 27.21 -6.04 -3.34
CA PRO A 90 27.10 -7.04 -2.28
C PRO A 90 27.09 -8.47 -2.82
#